data_AF-A0A3B3I7E2-F1
#
_entry.id   AF-A0A3B3I7E2-F1
#
_cell.length_a   1.000
_cell.length_b   1.000
_cell.length_c   1.000
_cell.angle_alpha   90.00
_cell.angle_beta   90.00
_cell.angle_gamma   90.00
#
_symmetry.space_group_name_H-M   'P 1'
#
loop_
_entity.id
_entity.type
_entity.pdbx_description
1 polymer ?
#
loop_
_entity_poly.entity_id
_entity_poly.type
_entity_poly.pdbx_seq_one_letter_code
_entity_poly.pdbx_strand_id
1 'polypeptide(L)'
;MPNMLGHKSQDEAATAIRQFSSLVRGQCSSHLKPFLCSVYTPKCVSGRAQPPCRSLCEKAKSECATSMTNLRFQWPEALKCEAFTTESCEEGQDVSVAPTLPTPTCQRITMSLCADLPYNDTIMPNILGHKSQDEAGSAVFQFLPLVGTKCSPHLKPFLCSVYTPKCVSGSRQAPCRALCEQARSGCLPILTIIGFQWPQHLKCEEFTLESCE
;
A
#
# COMPACT_ATOMS: atom_id res chain seq x y z
N MET A 1 -4.15 -10.87 -25.58
CA MET A 1 -4.63 -11.24 -24.24
C MET A 1 -6.09 -10.83 -24.13
N PRO A 2 -7.07 -11.68 -24.50
CA PRO A 2 -8.34 -11.66 -23.80
C PRO A 2 -8.11 -12.26 -22.41
N ASN A 3 -8.45 -11.51 -21.35
CA ASN A 3 -8.59 -12.13 -20.03
C ASN A 3 -9.93 -12.91 -19.97
N MET A 4 -10.27 -13.50 -18.82
CA MET A 4 -11.50 -14.29 -18.72
C MET A 4 -12.80 -13.48 -18.81
N LEU A 5 -12.70 -12.15 -18.67
CA LEU A 5 -13.82 -11.22 -18.85
C LEU A 5 -13.93 -10.71 -20.29
N GLY A 6 -13.07 -11.19 -21.19
CA GLY A 6 -13.05 -10.78 -22.59
C GLY A 6 -12.33 -9.45 -22.86
N HIS A 7 -11.69 -8.83 -21.86
CA HIS A 7 -10.93 -7.59 -22.06
C HIS A 7 -9.75 -7.84 -22.98
N LYS A 8 -9.63 -7.04 -24.05
CA LYS A 8 -8.64 -7.25 -25.13
C LYS A 8 -7.29 -6.61 -24.84
N SER A 9 -7.22 -5.76 -23.82
CA SER A 9 -6.02 -5.04 -23.40
C SER A 9 -5.86 -5.02 -21.88
N GLN A 10 -4.63 -4.79 -21.43
CA GLN A 10 -4.35 -4.60 -20.01
C GLN A 10 -4.98 -3.31 -19.46
N ASP A 11 -5.05 -2.24 -20.26
CA ASP A 11 -5.65 -0.97 -19.87
C ASP A 11 -7.16 -1.09 -19.63
N GLU A 12 -7.85 -1.86 -20.46
CA GLU A 12 -9.27 -2.16 -20.30
C GLU A 12 -9.51 -2.94 -18.99
N ALA A 13 -8.71 -3.98 -18.73
CA ALA A 13 -8.76 -4.73 -17.48
C ALA A 13 -8.42 -3.86 -16.25
N ALA A 14 -7.40 -3.01 -16.37
CA ALA A 14 -6.97 -2.09 -15.31
C ALA A 14 -8.01 -0.99 -15.04
N THR A 15 -8.79 -0.61 -16.03
CA THR A 15 -9.91 0.34 -15.84
C THR A 15 -11.07 -0.36 -15.14
N ALA A 16 -11.44 -1.56 -15.59
CA ALA A 16 -12.55 -2.33 -15.03
C ALA A 16 -12.32 -2.78 -13.58
N ILE A 17 -11.08 -3.10 -13.18
CA ILE A 17 -10.76 -3.49 -11.80
C ILE A 17 -10.84 -2.31 -10.80
N ARG A 18 -10.77 -1.06 -11.25
CA ARG A 18 -10.80 0.13 -10.37
C ARG A 18 -12.07 0.25 -9.54
N GLN A 19 -13.20 -0.33 -9.99
CA GLN A 19 -14.44 -0.34 -9.20
C GLN A 19 -14.27 -0.99 -7.82
N PHE A 20 -13.27 -1.87 -7.65
CA PHE A 20 -12.97 -2.52 -6.37
C PHE A 20 -12.03 -1.71 -5.47
N SER A 21 -11.56 -0.52 -5.88
CA SER A 21 -10.51 0.23 -5.18
C SER A 21 -10.82 0.48 -3.70
N SER A 22 -12.07 0.77 -3.38
CA SER A 22 -12.51 1.04 -2.01
C SER A 22 -12.45 -0.21 -1.13
N LEU A 23 -12.86 -1.37 -1.66
CA LEU A 23 -12.78 -2.65 -0.96
C LEU A 23 -11.34 -3.10 -0.77
N VAL A 24 -10.52 -2.94 -1.82
CA VAL A 24 -9.08 -3.27 -1.81
C VAL A 24 -8.32 -2.41 -0.80
N ARG A 25 -8.62 -1.11 -0.73
CA ARG A 25 -8.02 -0.18 0.25
C ARG A 25 -8.52 -0.44 1.66
N GLY A 26 -9.79 -0.83 1.80
CA GLY A 26 -10.41 -1.20 3.07
C GLY A 26 -9.94 -2.54 3.64
N GLN A 27 -9.25 -3.37 2.83
CA GLN A 27 -8.69 -4.66 3.24
C GLN A 27 -9.71 -5.60 3.92
N CYS A 28 -10.95 -5.63 3.39
CA CYS A 28 -12.03 -6.43 3.96
C CYS A 28 -11.80 -7.95 3.90
N SER A 29 -10.91 -8.41 3.03
CA SER A 29 -10.57 -9.81 2.84
C SER A 29 -9.14 -9.93 2.35
N SER A 30 -8.38 -10.87 2.91
CA SER A 30 -7.06 -11.26 2.38
C SER A 30 -7.17 -11.93 1.01
N HIS A 31 -8.33 -12.52 0.70
CA HIS A 31 -8.62 -13.26 -0.53
C HIS A 31 -9.06 -12.35 -1.70
N LEU A 32 -9.51 -11.12 -1.42
CA LEU A 32 -10.05 -10.23 -2.46
C LEU A 32 -9.00 -9.85 -3.52
N LYS A 33 -7.81 -9.42 -3.11
CA LYS A 33 -6.73 -9.06 -4.05
C LYS A 33 -6.30 -10.29 -4.89
N PRO A 34 -5.98 -11.45 -4.31
CA PRO A 34 -5.69 -12.67 -5.05
C PRO A 34 -6.78 -13.05 -6.05
N PHE A 35 -8.06 -12.97 -5.65
CA PHE A 35 -9.18 -13.26 -6.52
C PHE A 35 -9.23 -12.32 -7.72
N LEU A 36 -9.21 -11.00 -7.49
CA LEU A 36 -9.28 -10.02 -8.57
C LEU A 36 -8.09 -10.13 -9.53
N CYS A 37 -6.87 -10.32 -9.02
CA CYS A 37 -5.70 -10.54 -9.88
C CYS A 37 -5.86 -11.80 -10.73
N SER A 38 -6.37 -12.89 -10.16
CA SER A 38 -6.58 -14.14 -10.90
C SER A 38 -7.63 -14.00 -11.99
N VAL A 39 -8.63 -13.12 -11.83
CA VAL A 39 -9.64 -12.89 -12.87
C VAL A 39 -9.17 -11.91 -13.95
N TYR A 40 -8.60 -10.79 -13.53
CA TYR A 40 -8.27 -9.68 -14.44
C TYR A 40 -6.93 -9.88 -15.14
N THR A 41 -5.98 -10.52 -14.45
CA THR A 41 -4.61 -10.79 -14.92
C THR A 41 -4.23 -12.26 -14.65
N PRO A 42 -4.95 -13.23 -15.24
CA PRO A 42 -4.71 -14.64 -15.00
C PRO A 42 -3.33 -15.07 -15.48
N LYS A 43 -2.74 -16.05 -14.80
CA LYS A 43 -1.58 -16.78 -15.33
C LYS A 43 -1.99 -17.50 -16.62
N CYS A 44 -1.06 -17.59 -17.56
CA CYS A 44 -1.25 -18.33 -18.79
C CYS A 44 -0.42 -19.61 -18.75
N VAL A 45 -1.08 -20.76 -18.78
CA VAL A 45 -0.44 -22.09 -18.87
C VAL A 45 -0.76 -22.65 -20.24
N SER A 46 0.29 -22.94 -21.03
CA SER A 46 0.15 -23.44 -22.40
C SER A 46 -0.78 -22.58 -23.28
N GLY A 47 -0.69 -21.26 -23.14
CA GLY A 47 -1.49 -20.29 -23.89
C GLY A 47 -2.95 -20.14 -23.45
N ARG A 48 -3.38 -20.84 -22.37
CA ARG A 48 -4.72 -20.72 -21.79
C ARG A 48 -4.67 -19.97 -20.47
N ALA A 49 -5.56 -18.98 -20.31
CA ALA A 49 -5.76 -18.31 -19.04
C ALA A 49 -6.33 -19.29 -18.02
N GLN A 50 -5.69 -19.38 -16.85
CA GLN A 50 -6.11 -20.27 -15.78
C GLN A 50 -7.09 -19.53 -14.84
N PRO A 51 -8.29 -20.06 -14.56
CA PRO A 51 -9.27 -19.42 -13.69
C PRO A 51 -8.96 -19.58 -12.20
N PRO A 52 -9.44 -18.66 -11.34
CA PRO A 52 -9.46 -18.90 -9.89
C PRO A 52 -10.47 -19.99 -9.55
N CYS A 53 -10.25 -20.65 -8.41
CA CYS A 53 -11.25 -21.55 -7.87
C CYS A 53 -12.48 -20.81 -7.35
N ARG A 54 -13.64 -21.46 -7.44
CA ARG A 54 -14.91 -21.00 -6.86
C ARG A 54 -14.77 -20.65 -5.38
N SER A 55 -14.05 -21.48 -4.62
CA SER A 55 -13.78 -21.27 -3.19
C SER A 55 -13.10 -19.94 -2.90
N LEU A 56 -12.15 -19.51 -3.73
CA LEU A 56 -11.46 -18.22 -3.61
C LEU A 56 -12.43 -17.04 -3.81
N CYS A 57 -13.31 -17.14 -4.80
CA CYS A 57 -14.36 -16.15 -5.04
C CYS A 57 -15.32 -16.05 -3.84
N GLU A 58 -15.79 -17.20 -3.33
CA GLU A 58 -16.75 -17.26 -2.23
C GLU A 58 -16.17 -16.67 -0.94
N LYS A 59 -14.90 -16.98 -0.60
CA LYS A 59 -14.18 -16.37 0.53
C LYS A 59 -14.08 -14.86 0.36
N ALA A 60 -13.57 -14.39 -0.79
CA ALA A 60 -13.43 -12.96 -1.06
C ALA A 60 -14.76 -12.19 -0.97
N LYS A 61 -15.83 -12.76 -1.53
CA LYS A 61 -17.17 -12.14 -1.55
C LYS A 61 -17.80 -12.13 -0.16
N SER A 62 -17.74 -13.23 0.58
CA SER A 62 -18.34 -13.36 1.91
C SER A 62 -17.64 -12.51 2.96
N GLU A 63 -16.30 -12.51 3.01
CA GLU A 63 -15.52 -11.70 3.95
C GLU A 63 -15.71 -10.19 3.72
N CYS A 64 -15.92 -9.78 2.46
CA CYS A 64 -16.20 -8.38 2.12
C CYS A 64 -17.68 -7.97 2.22
N ALA A 65 -18.59 -8.87 2.62
CA ALA A 65 -20.04 -8.61 2.60
C ALA A 65 -20.44 -7.34 3.38
N THR A 66 -19.96 -7.16 4.60
CA THR A 66 -20.25 -5.97 5.43
C THR A 66 -19.73 -4.69 4.78
N SER A 67 -18.52 -4.74 4.21
CA SER A 67 -17.93 -3.58 3.53
C SER A 67 -18.72 -3.20 2.29
N MET A 68 -19.19 -4.20 1.52
CA MET A 68 -20.03 -3.97 0.35
C MET A 68 -21.36 -3.31 0.72
N THR A 69 -22.05 -3.82 1.75
CA THR A 69 -23.30 -3.22 2.27
C THR A 69 -23.09 -1.76 2.66
N ASN A 70 -22.04 -1.46 3.43
CA ASN A 70 -21.72 -0.09 3.86
C ASN A 70 -21.41 0.84 2.68
N LEU A 71 -20.75 0.32 1.64
CA LEU A 71 -20.33 1.09 0.47
C LEU A 71 -21.40 1.22 -0.61
N ARG A 72 -22.58 0.62 -0.48
CA ARG A 72 -23.55 0.65 -1.59
C ARG A 72 -23.15 -0.30 -2.72
N PHE A 73 -22.15 -1.16 -2.52
CA PHE A 73 -21.46 -1.88 -3.58
C PHE A 73 -22.15 -3.21 -3.88
N GLN A 74 -22.43 -3.46 -5.16
CA GLN A 74 -23.01 -4.72 -5.63
C GLN A 74 -21.93 -5.57 -6.30
N TRP A 75 -21.87 -6.86 -5.94
CA TRP A 75 -20.95 -7.79 -6.56
C TRP A 75 -21.30 -7.98 -8.04
N PRO A 76 -20.38 -7.74 -9.00
CA PRO A 76 -20.71 -7.77 -10.42
C PRO A 76 -21.17 -9.14 -10.91
N GLU A 77 -22.13 -9.14 -11.83
CA GLU A 77 -22.66 -10.34 -12.49
C GLU A 77 -21.59 -11.18 -13.19
N ALA A 78 -20.63 -10.51 -13.83
CA ALA A 78 -19.50 -11.16 -14.49
C ALA A 78 -18.55 -11.90 -13.53
N LEU A 79 -18.69 -11.70 -12.22
CA LEU A 79 -17.88 -12.31 -11.17
C LEU A 79 -18.68 -13.21 -10.23
N LYS A 80 -19.88 -13.65 -10.63
CA LYS A 80 -20.66 -14.65 -9.89
C LYS A 80 -19.83 -15.90 -9.62
N CYS A 81 -19.75 -16.31 -8.36
CA CYS A 81 -18.81 -17.37 -7.96
C CYS A 81 -19.17 -18.72 -8.56
N GLU A 82 -20.44 -18.93 -8.87
CA GLU A 82 -20.99 -20.13 -9.51
C GLU A 82 -20.40 -20.36 -10.91
N ALA A 83 -19.93 -19.29 -11.58
CA ALA A 83 -19.29 -19.36 -12.90
C ALA A 83 -17.86 -19.94 -12.86
N PHE A 84 -17.24 -20.04 -11.68
CA PHE A 84 -15.90 -20.62 -11.53
C PHE A 84 -15.97 -22.11 -11.18
N THR A 85 -14.96 -22.86 -11.65
CA THR A 85 -14.79 -24.29 -11.37
C THR A 85 -14.17 -24.52 -9.98
N THR A 86 -14.39 -25.71 -9.43
CA THR A 86 -13.70 -26.23 -8.23
C THR A 86 -12.57 -27.20 -8.57
N GLU A 87 -12.46 -27.61 -9.85
CA GLU A 87 -11.45 -28.55 -10.35
C GLU A 87 -10.54 -27.84 -11.36
N SER A 88 -9.24 -28.18 -11.37
CA SER A 88 -8.23 -27.61 -12.30
C SER A 88 -8.16 -26.07 -12.29
N CYS A 89 -8.19 -25.47 -11.11
CA CYS A 89 -8.13 -24.03 -10.89
C CYS A 89 -7.01 -23.65 -9.92
N GLU A 90 -6.61 -22.37 -9.92
CA GLU A 90 -5.72 -21.85 -8.87
C GLU A 90 -6.59 -21.50 -7.65
N GLU A 91 -6.34 -22.13 -6.50
CA GLU A 91 -7.08 -21.88 -5.25
C GLU A 91 -6.91 -20.44 -4.72
N GLY A 92 -6.13 -19.61 -5.42
CA GLY A 92 -5.42 -18.50 -4.81
C GLY A 92 -4.40 -19.09 -3.85
N GLN A 93 -3.25 -18.46 -3.70
CA GLN A 93 -2.41 -18.90 -2.60
C GLN A 93 -3.19 -18.62 -1.31
N ASP A 94 -3.66 -19.66 -0.63
CA ASP A 94 -3.83 -19.65 0.83
C ASP A 94 -2.41 -19.59 1.39
N VAL A 95 -1.72 -18.49 1.09
CA VAL A 95 -0.66 -18.08 1.97
C VAL A 95 -1.39 -17.62 3.23
N SER A 96 -1.65 -18.60 4.08
CA SER A 96 -1.16 -18.52 5.44
C SER A 96 0.36 -18.24 5.39
N VAL A 97 0.74 -17.07 4.85
CA VAL A 97 1.78 -16.29 5.49
C VAL A 97 1.09 -15.95 6.81
N ALA A 98 1.18 -16.85 7.81
CA ALA A 98 1.38 -16.36 9.17
C ALA A 98 2.40 -15.25 8.98
N PRO A 99 2.08 -13.95 9.21
CA PRO A 99 2.93 -12.87 8.77
C PRO A 99 4.34 -13.25 9.18
N THR A 100 5.16 -13.71 8.23
CA THR A 100 6.58 -13.62 8.37
C THR A 100 6.71 -12.14 8.12
N LEU A 101 6.39 -11.36 9.17
CA LEU A 101 6.82 -10.01 9.34
C LEU A 101 8.28 -10.11 8.94
N PRO A 102 8.66 -9.58 7.77
CA PRO A 102 10.02 -9.72 7.30
C PRO A 102 10.87 -9.27 8.49
N THR A 103 11.76 -10.16 8.94
CA THR A 103 12.53 -9.94 10.16
C THR A 103 13.15 -8.55 10.04
N PRO A 104 12.87 -7.63 10.99
CA PRO A 104 13.30 -6.26 10.86
C PRO A 104 14.80 -6.22 10.64
N THR A 105 15.22 -5.79 9.44
CA THR A 105 16.63 -5.85 9.04
C THR A 105 17.12 -4.44 8.77
N CYS A 106 18.23 -4.10 9.41
CA CYS A 106 18.89 -2.83 9.16
C CYS A 106 19.69 -2.89 7.87
N GLN A 107 19.60 -1.83 7.09
CA GLN A 107 20.21 -1.71 5.78
C GLN A 107 20.59 -0.25 5.52
N ARG A 108 21.60 -0.06 4.66
CA ARG A 108 22.07 1.27 4.29
C ARG A 108 21.00 2.04 3.52
N ILE A 109 20.85 3.32 3.79
CA ILE A 109 19.93 4.19 3.05
C ILE A 109 20.43 4.33 1.60
N THR A 110 19.57 3.97 0.65
CA THR A 110 19.80 4.12 -0.80
C THR A 110 18.90 5.20 -1.41
N MET A 111 17.89 5.66 -0.66
CA MET A 111 16.93 6.65 -1.11
C MET A 111 17.56 8.04 -1.22
N SER A 112 17.60 8.58 -2.44
CA SER A 112 18.28 9.84 -2.74
C SER A 112 17.81 11.04 -1.90
N LEU A 113 16.52 11.09 -1.57
CA LEU A 113 15.96 12.15 -0.72
C LEU A 113 16.57 12.17 0.69
N CYS A 114 16.99 11.02 1.22
CA CYS A 114 17.38 10.82 2.62
C CYS A 114 18.85 10.38 2.81
N ALA A 115 19.63 10.34 1.73
CA ALA A 115 21.01 9.84 1.74
C ALA A 115 22.02 10.77 2.45
N ASP A 116 21.64 12.02 2.71
CA ASP A 116 22.45 13.09 3.32
C ASP A 116 22.04 13.42 4.77
N LEU A 117 21.34 12.50 5.43
CA LEU A 117 20.95 12.63 6.84
C LEU A 117 22.11 12.31 7.80
N PRO A 118 21.99 12.69 9.08
CA PRO A 118 23.01 12.37 10.09
C PRO A 118 23.11 10.87 10.46
N TYR A 119 22.32 10.00 9.83
CA TYR A 119 22.38 8.55 10.00
C TYR A 119 22.34 7.86 8.63
N ASN A 120 23.03 6.72 8.53
CA ASN A 120 23.23 6.00 7.27
C ASN A 120 22.42 4.70 7.17
N ASP A 121 21.91 4.18 8.30
CA ASP A 121 21.23 2.90 8.36
C ASP A 121 19.76 3.08 8.74
N THR A 122 18.90 2.46 7.94
CA THR A 122 17.46 2.37 8.15
C THR A 122 17.04 0.93 8.40
N ILE A 123 15.83 0.70 8.88
CA ILE A 123 15.28 -0.63 9.12
C ILE A 123 13.97 -0.81 8.36
N MET A 124 13.83 -1.97 7.71
CA MET A 124 12.59 -2.37 7.05
C MET A 124 11.93 -3.57 7.74
N PRO A 125 10.59 -3.66 7.78
CA PRO A 125 9.65 -2.69 7.20
C PRO A 125 9.59 -1.38 7.98
N ASN A 126 9.34 -0.25 7.29
CA ASN A 126 9.24 1.06 7.94
C ASN A 126 7.93 1.21 8.74
N ILE A 127 7.69 2.37 9.36
CA ILE A 127 6.51 2.58 10.22
C ILE A 127 5.19 2.56 9.45
N LEU A 128 5.23 2.79 8.14
CA LEU A 128 4.07 2.74 7.26
C LEU A 128 3.84 1.34 6.67
N GLY A 129 4.69 0.36 7.03
CA GLY A 129 4.58 -1.02 6.59
C GLY A 129 5.20 -1.32 5.23
N HIS A 130 5.87 -0.35 4.59
CA HIS A 130 6.62 -0.62 3.35
C HIS A 130 7.75 -1.60 3.63
N LYS A 131 7.92 -2.60 2.76
CA LYS A 131 8.86 -3.71 2.97
C LYS A 131 10.23 -3.46 2.37
N SER A 132 10.37 -2.48 1.48
CA SER A 132 11.62 -2.10 0.83
C SER A 132 11.77 -0.59 0.68
N GLN A 133 13.01 -0.14 0.48
CA GLN A 133 13.29 1.29 0.21
C GLN A 133 12.73 1.75 -1.14
N ASP A 134 12.58 0.86 -2.13
CA ASP A 134 11.98 1.21 -3.42
C ASP A 134 10.48 1.51 -3.29
N GLU A 135 9.79 0.73 -2.45
CA GLU A 135 8.37 0.94 -2.14
C GLU A 135 8.18 2.24 -1.36
N ALA A 136 8.98 2.44 -0.30
CA ALA A 136 8.99 3.67 0.49
C ALA A 136 9.37 4.90 -0.36
N GLY A 137 10.34 4.73 -1.26
CA GLY A 137 10.82 5.73 -2.21
C GLY A 137 9.70 6.19 -3.13
N SER A 138 9.02 5.25 -3.77
CA SER A 138 7.86 5.52 -4.64
C SER A 138 6.78 6.32 -3.92
N ALA A 139 6.51 5.99 -2.64
CA ALA A 139 5.52 6.67 -1.83
C ALA A 139 5.98 8.07 -1.35
N VAL A 140 7.25 8.28 -1.02
CA VAL A 140 7.76 9.59 -0.58
C VAL A 140 8.00 10.55 -1.75
N PHE A 141 8.25 10.04 -2.96
CA PHE A 141 8.53 10.86 -4.14
C PHE A 141 7.42 11.86 -4.47
N GLN A 142 6.16 11.57 -4.13
CA GLN A 142 5.05 12.51 -4.30
C GLN A 142 5.21 13.82 -3.50
N PHE A 143 6.05 13.84 -2.46
CA PHE A 143 6.33 15.02 -1.65
C PHE A 143 7.46 15.89 -2.21
N LEU A 144 8.19 15.44 -3.25
CA LEU A 144 9.30 16.21 -3.81
C LEU A 144 8.92 17.64 -4.22
N PRO A 145 7.76 17.91 -4.85
CA PRO A 145 7.37 19.28 -5.16
C PRO A 145 7.24 20.14 -3.89
N LEU A 146 6.63 19.60 -2.83
CA LEU A 146 6.48 20.30 -1.56
C LEU A 146 7.84 20.53 -0.88
N VAL A 147 8.75 19.55 -0.90
CA VAL A 147 10.13 19.69 -0.42
C VAL A 147 10.86 20.78 -1.20
N GLY A 148 10.65 20.85 -2.53
CA GLY A 148 11.21 21.88 -3.41
C GLY A 148 10.78 23.31 -3.06
N THR A 149 9.59 23.49 -2.46
CA THR A 149 9.15 24.82 -1.98
C THR A 149 9.93 25.32 -0.77
N LYS A 150 10.64 24.43 -0.06
CA LYS A 150 11.36 24.73 1.20
C LYS A 150 10.47 25.39 2.26
N CYS A 151 9.19 25.04 2.29
CA CYS A 151 8.21 25.55 3.26
C CYS A 151 8.56 25.31 4.73
N SER A 152 9.34 24.26 5.02
CA SER A 152 9.88 24.00 6.35
C SER A 152 11.23 23.29 6.23
N PRO A 153 12.26 23.70 6.98
CA PRO A 153 13.52 22.95 7.04
C PRO A 153 13.34 21.57 7.70
N HIS A 154 12.24 21.37 8.41
CA HIS A 154 11.92 20.12 9.11
C HIS A 154 11.17 19.10 8.24
N LEU A 155 10.66 19.49 7.06
CA LEU A 155 9.86 18.61 6.22
C LEU A 155 10.65 17.38 5.74
N LYS A 156 11.84 17.60 5.19
CA LYS A 156 12.70 16.50 4.72
C LYS A 156 13.12 15.57 5.87
N PRO A 157 13.68 16.08 7.00
CA PRO A 157 13.97 15.23 8.16
C PRO A 157 12.77 14.45 8.66
N PHE A 158 11.59 15.09 8.75
CA PHE A 158 10.35 14.43 9.14
C PHE A 158 9.98 13.28 8.19
N LEU A 159 9.88 13.55 6.88
CA LEU A 159 9.57 12.52 5.90
C LEU A 159 10.56 11.36 6.00
N CYS A 160 11.86 11.63 6.09
CA CYS A 160 12.85 10.58 6.20
C CYS A 160 12.72 9.76 7.50
N SER A 161 12.41 10.38 8.64
CA SER A 161 12.14 9.63 9.88
C SER A 161 10.95 8.66 9.77
N VAL A 162 10.00 8.94 8.88
CA VAL A 162 8.83 8.08 8.59
C VAL A 162 9.18 7.00 7.57
N TYR A 163 9.76 7.38 6.44
CA TYR A 163 9.96 6.49 5.29
C TYR A 163 11.25 5.66 5.37
N THR A 164 12.29 6.20 6.01
CA THR A 164 13.59 5.55 6.26
C THR A 164 13.99 5.73 7.74
N PRO A 165 13.21 5.21 8.71
CA PRO A 165 13.50 5.41 10.13
C PRO A 165 14.89 4.91 10.48
N LYS A 166 15.59 5.62 11.37
CA LYS A 166 16.92 5.26 11.86
C LYS A 166 16.87 3.88 12.53
N CYS A 167 17.83 3.02 12.18
CA CYS A 167 18.06 1.77 12.89
C CYS A 167 18.91 2.04 14.14
N VAL A 168 18.40 1.65 15.31
CA VAL A 168 19.11 1.71 16.59
C VAL A 168 19.03 0.33 17.24
N SER A 169 20.17 -0.35 17.36
CA SER A 169 20.26 -1.69 17.99
C SER A 169 19.25 -2.70 17.45
N GLY A 170 19.05 -2.73 16.11
CA GLY A 170 18.10 -3.64 15.46
C GLY A 170 16.63 -3.23 15.60
N SER A 171 16.35 -2.05 16.14
CA SER A 171 15.00 -1.50 16.30
C SER A 171 14.84 -0.20 15.52
N ARG A 172 13.60 0.11 15.12
CA ARG A 172 13.26 1.36 14.43
C ARG A 172 13.09 2.49 15.46
N GLN A 173 13.72 3.63 15.22
CA GLN A 173 13.41 4.85 15.98
C GLN A 173 12.13 5.48 15.43
N ALA A 174 11.15 5.74 16.30
CA ALA A 174 9.88 6.35 15.91
C ALA A 174 10.06 7.86 15.63
N PRO A 175 9.31 8.45 14.68
CA PRO A 175 9.32 9.89 14.45
C PRO A 175 8.80 10.66 15.66
N CYS A 176 9.30 11.87 15.82
CA CYS A 176 8.84 12.77 16.88
C CYS A 176 7.65 13.60 16.44
N ARG A 177 6.66 13.70 17.33
CA ARG A 177 5.52 14.60 17.14
C ARG A 177 5.97 16.05 16.92
N ALA A 178 6.91 16.54 17.72
CA ALA A 178 7.43 17.90 17.57
C ALA A 178 8.05 18.15 16.18
N LEU A 179 8.78 17.18 15.63
CA LEU A 179 9.36 17.27 14.29
C LEU A 179 8.25 17.30 13.21
N CYS A 180 7.23 16.45 13.36
CA CYS A 180 6.06 16.48 12.49
C CYS A 180 5.33 17.83 12.55
N GLU A 181 5.09 18.36 13.74
CA GLU A 181 4.36 19.62 13.93
C GLU A 181 5.11 20.80 13.29
N GLN A 182 6.44 20.84 13.40
CA GLN A 182 7.28 21.84 12.75
C GLN A 182 7.26 21.71 11.22
N ALA A 183 7.24 20.48 10.69
CA ALA A 183 7.07 20.24 9.25
C ALA A 183 5.67 20.67 8.77
N ARG A 184 4.63 20.26 9.49
CA ARG A 184 3.22 20.56 9.20
C ARG A 184 2.97 22.07 9.24
N SER A 185 3.45 22.75 10.27
CA SER A 185 3.22 24.20 10.47
C SER A 185 3.73 25.03 9.29
N GLY A 186 4.95 24.75 8.79
CA GLY A 186 5.50 25.48 7.64
C GLY A 186 4.84 25.14 6.31
N CYS A 187 4.41 23.89 6.11
CA CYS A 187 3.98 23.40 4.80
C CYS A 187 2.46 23.30 4.60
N LEU A 188 1.67 23.24 5.67
CA LEU A 188 0.21 23.20 5.61
C LEU A 188 -0.41 24.42 4.92
N PRO A 189 0.07 25.67 5.11
CA PRO A 189 -0.46 26.82 4.38
C PRO A 189 -0.36 26.66 2.86
N ILE A 190 0.79 26.17 2.37
CA ILE A 190 0.99 25.91 0.94
C ILE A 190 0.02 24.84 0.46
N LEU A 191 -0.06 23.70 1.15
CA LEU A 191 -0.99 22.62 0.79
C LEU A 191 -2.44 23.12 0.73
N THR A 192 -2.85 23.94 1.68
CA THR A 192 -4.21 24.49 1.74
C THR A 192 -4.50 25.39 0.54
N ILE A 193 -3.55 26.25 0.14
CA ILE A 193 -3.68 27.13 -1.04
C ILE A 193 -3.90 26.30 -2.32
N ILE A 194 -3.21 25.17 -2.46
CA ILE A 194 -3.33 24.29 -3.62
C ILE A 194 -4.46 23.24 -3.48
N GLY A 195 -5.33 23.36 -2.47
CA GLY A 195 -6.50 22.49 -2.29
C GLY A 195 -6.20 21.11 -1.69
N PHE A 196 -5.01 20.92 -1.11
CA PHE A 196 -4.62 19.69 -0.42
C PHE A 196 -4.67 19.84 1.10
N GLN A 197 -4.82 18.71 1.79
CA GLN A 197 -4.80 18.61 3.25
C GLN A 197 -3.52 17.91 3.71
N TRP A 198 -3.18 18.06 5.00
CA TRP A 198 -2.11 17.25 5.57
C TRP A 198 -2.48 15.75 5.50
N PRO A 199 -1.59 14.87 5.03
CA PRO A 199 -1.93 13.46 4.82
C PRO A 199 -2.30 12.74 6.11
N GLN A 200 -3.36 11.92 6.05
CA GLN A 200 -3.88 11.21 7.23
C GLN A 200 -2.84 10.26 7.86
N HIS A 201 -2.00 9.62 7.04
CA HIS A 201 -0.93 8.72 7.49
C HIS A 201 0.30 9.45 8.05
N LEU A 202 0.30 10.79 8.03
CA LEU A 202 1.36 11.64 8.58
C LEU A 202 0.83 12.55 9.71
N LYS A 203 -0.35 12.27 10.27
CA LYS A 203 -0.90 13.02 11.40
C LYS A 203 0.08 13.03 12.56
N CYS A 204 0.37 14.20 13.10
CA CYS A 204 1.39 14.35 14.13
C CYS A 204 1.00 13.67 15.44
N GLU A 205 -0.29 13.52 15.66
CA GLU A 205 -0.89 12.86 16.82
C GLU A 205 -0.55 11.36 16.86
N GLU A 206 -0.24 10.73 15.71
CA GLU A 206 0.18 9.33 15.59
C GLU A 206 1.64 9.08 16.01
N PHE A 207 2.41 10.15 16.24
CA PHE A 207 3.83 10.07 16.57
C PHE A 207 4.11 10.28 18.05
N THR A 208 5.24 9.73 18.50
CA THR A 208 5.65 9.71 19.90
C THR A 208 6.11 11.09 20.39
N LEU A 209 5.94 11.32 21.69
CA LEU A 209 6.53 12.44 22.43
C LEU A 209 7.90 12.09 23.04
N GLU A 210 8.25 10.79 23.06
CA GLU A 210 9.43 10.23 23.72
C GLU A 210 10.48 9.73 22.70
N SER A 211 11.75 9.61 23.13
CA SER A 211 12.88 9.09 22.33
C SER A 211 13.20 9.91 21.07
N CYS A 212 13.29 11.23 21.24
CA CYS A 212 13.41 12.21 20.16
C CYS A 212 14.81 12.70 19.80
N GLU A 213 15.83 12.13 20.42
CA GLU A 213 17.24 12.48 20.24
C GLU A 213 18.03 11.32 19.61
#